data_AF-A0A942GL91-F1
#
_entry.id   AF-A0A942GL91-F1
#
_cell.length_a   1.000
_cell.length_b   1.000
_cell.length_c   1.000
_cell.angle_alpha   90.00
_cell.angle_beta   90.00
_cell.angle_gamma   90.00
#
_symmetry.space_group_name_H-M   'P 1'
#
loop_
_entity.id
_entity.type
_entity.pdbx_description
1 polymer ?
#
loop_
_entity_poly.entity_id
_entity_poly.type
_entity_poly.pdbx_seq_one_letter_code
_entity_poly.pdbx_strand_id
1 'polypeptide(L)'
;MFGIRVGDKLSVWGEQVKHPETLATVKGISLAKDKTISESVVNTITCQKVISFLSRLGVTPNLAVKAFKKWGGATIDKISANPYCLTNLRMVGFAQADGNAKALGISPASEFRVKAGILHTLRESAATATCRRKSCKKRFSPCLTARKSFPDT
;
A
#
# COMPACT_ATOMS: atom_id res chain seq x y z
N MET A 1 11.18 -30.67 25.92
CA MET A 1 10.10 -31.21 25.06
C MET A 1 8.77 -30.64 25.56
N PHE A 2 8.50 -29.35 25.31
CA PHE A 2 7.19 -28.75 25.59
C PHE A 2 6.80 -27.92 24.37
N GLY A 3 6.15 -28.59 23.42
CA GLY A 3 5.50 -27.95 22.29
C GLY A 3 4.21 -27.31 22.79
N ILE A 4 4.23 -25.98 22.97
CA ILE A 4 3.01 -25.22 23.16
C ILE A 4 2.25 -25.31 21.83
N ARG A 5 1.16 -26.08 21.80
CA ARG A 5 0.18 -26.05 20.70
C ARG A 5 -0.40 -24.64 20.63
N VAL A 6 0.11 -23.82 19.72
CA VAL A 6 -0.38 -22.46 19.45
C VAL A 6 -1.80 -22.48 18.82
N GLY A 7 -2.28 -23.66 18.41
CA GLY A 7 -3.56 -23.84 17.73
C GLY A 7 -4.80 -23.49 18.56
N ASP A 8 -4.83 -23.81 19.87
CA ASP A 8 -6.06 -23.74 20.66
C ASP A 8 -6.39 -22.31 21.15
N LYS A 9 -5.41 -21.41 21.17
CA LYS A 9 -5.65 -19.99 21.51
C LYS A 9 -6.10 -19.15 20.31
N LEU A 10 -5.90 -19.64 19.09
CA LEU A 10 -6.17 -18.88 17.87
C LEU A 10 -7.68 -18.74 17.59
N SER A 11 -8.47 -19.73 17.97
CA SER A 11 -9.94 -19.70 17.90
C SER A 11 -10.55 -18.68 18.86
N VAL A 12 -10.03 -18.63 20.10
CA VAL A 12 -10.45 -17.65 21.12
C VAL A 12 -10.13 -16.22 20.67
N TRP A 13 -8.99 -16.00 20.03
CA TRP A 13 -8.62 -14.69 19.48
C TRP A 13 -9.53 -14.27 18.32
N GLY A 14 -10.02 -15.20 17.50
CA GLY A 14 -10.92 -14.91 16.38
C GLY A 14 -12.30 -14.39 16.81
N GLU A 15 -12.80 -14.86 17.96
CA GLU A 15 -14.07 -14.41 18.54
C GLU A 15 -13.93 -13.01 19.17
N GLN A 16 -12.86 -12.78 19.94
CA GLN A 16 -12.58 -11.51 20.62
C GLN A 16 -12.39 -10.33 19.64
N VAL A 17 -11.89 -10.63 18.44
CA VAL A 17 -11.70 -9.67 17.34
C VAL A 17 -13.03 -9.06 16.85
N LYS A 18 -14.16 -9.73 17.03
CA LYS A 18 -15.48 -9.20 16.65
C LYS A 18 -16.01 -8.15 17.64
N HIS A 19 -15.52 -8.17 18.88
CA HIS A 19 -16.00 -7.33 19.99
C HIS A 19 -14.83 -6.71 20.78
N PRO A 20 -14.08 -5.75 20.18
CA PRO A 20 -12.93 -5.11 20.82
C PRO A 20 -13.27 -4.43 22.16
N GLU A 21 -14.52 -4.06 22.39
CA GLU A 21 -15.03 -3.44 23.63
C GLU A 21 -15.00 -4.36 24.85
N THR A 22 -14.88 -5.68 24.66
CA THR A 22 -14.95 -6.67 25.76
C THR A 22 -13.59 -7.02 26.35
N LEU A 23 -12.49 -6.54 25.77
CA LEU A 23 -11.12 -6.82 26.20
C LEU A 23 -10.84 -6.38 27.65
N ALA A 24 -11.51 -5.33 28.15
CA ALA A 24 -11.43 -4.88 29.56
C ALA A 24 -11.96 -5.90 30.59
N THR A 25 -12.81 -6.86 30.17
CA THR A 25 -13.39 -7.87 31.08
C THR A 25 -12.34 -8.92 31.50
N VAL A 26 -11.24 -9.03 30.74
CA VAL A 26 -10.13 -9.92 31.06
C VAL A 26 -9.33 -9.33 32.22
N LYS A 27 -9.31 -10.05 33.36
CA LYS A 27 -8.57 -9.70 34.59
C LYS A 27 -7.15 -9.19 34.27
N GLY A 28 -6.91 -7.89 34.47
CA GLY A 28 -5.57 -7.29 34.41
C GLY A 28 -5.32 -6.24 33.32
N ILE A 29 -6.31 -5.90 32.47
CA ILE A 29 -6.18 -4.85 31.45
C ILE A 29 -6.83 -3.56 31.96
N SER A 30 -6.07 -2.47 32.02
CA SER A 30 -6.64 -1.15 32.34
C SER A 30 -7.38 -0.56 31.14
N LEU A 31 -8.44 0.23 31.37
CA LEU A 31 -9.25 0.85 30.32
C LEU A 31 -8.44 1.64 29.28
N ALA A 32 -7.31 2.24 29.69
CA ALA A 32 -6.42 2.94 28.76
C ALA A 32 -5.68 1.97 27.82
N LYS A 33 -5.16 0.86 28.34
CA LYS A 33 -4.51 -0.19 27.54
C LYS A 33 -5.51 -0.86 26.61
N ASP A 34 -6.74 -1.03 27.07
CA ASP A 34 -7.83 -1.62 26.31
C ASP A 34 -8.13 -0.88 25.01
N LYS A 35 -8.24 0.45 25.09
CA LYS A 35 -8.44 1.33 23.92
C LYS A 35 -7.27 1.24 22.93
N THR A 36 -6.03 1.30 23.42
CA THR A 36 -4.85 1.21 22.53
C THR A 36 -4.75 -0.15 21.84
N ILE A 37 -5.09 -1.24 22.56
CA ILE A 37 -5.08 -2.59 22.01
C ILE A 37 -6.19 -2.75 20.98
N SER A 38 -7.42 -2.34 21.29
CA SER A 38 -8.55 -2.40 20.36
C SER A 38 -8.28 -1.64 19.06
N GLU A 39 -7.74 -0.43 19.13
CA GLU A 39 -7.33 0.35 17.95
C GLU A 39 -6.25 -0.38 17.12
N SER A 40 -5.25 -0.96 17.79
CA SER A 40 -4.19 -1.72 17.14
C SER A 40 -4.72 -2.98 16.46
N VAL A 41 -5.66 -3.68 17.10
CA VAL A 41 -6.32 -4.87 16.56
C VAL A 41 -7.13 -4.49 15.31
N VAL A 42 -7.96 -3.45 15.38
CA VAL A 42 -8.72 -2.94 14.21
C VAL A 42 -7.79 -2.60 13.04
N ASN A 43 -6.65 -1.94 13.31
CA ASN A 43 -5.67 -1.62 12.30
C ASN A 43 -5.03 -2.86 11.66
N THR A 44 -4.66 -3.86 12.46
CA THR A 44 -4.09 -5.12 11.94
C THR A 44 -5.07 -5.89 11.08
N ILE A 45 -6.34 -5.97 11.47
CA ILE A 45 -7.40 -6.61 10.68
C ILE A 45 -7.62 -5.86 9.37
N THR A 46 -7.67 -4.53 9.43
CA THR A 46 -7.85 -3.70 8.23
C THR A 46 -6.67 -3.88 7.28
N CYS A 47 -5.45 -3.94 7.81
CA CYS A 47 -4.24 -4.24 7.03
C CYS A 47 -4.33 -5.63 6.38
N GLN A 48 -4.72 -6.66 7.13
CA GLN A 48 -4.91 -8.02 6.59
C GLN A 48 -5.97 -8.04 5.48
N LYS A 49 -7.11 -7.37 5.66
CA LYS A 49 -8.15 -7.24 4.62
C LYS A 49 -7.59 -6.61 3.34
N VAL A 50 -6.81 -5.54 3.47
CA VAL A 50 -6.15 -4.85 2.34
C VAL A 50 -5.15 -5.77 1.63
N ILE A 51 -4.33 -6.51 2.39
CA ILE A 51 -3.38 -7.48 1.84
C ILE A 51 -4.10 -8.60 1.10
N SER A 52 -5.15 -9.18 1.70
CA SER A 52 -5.96 -10.23 1.07
C SER A 52 -6.62 -9.75 -0.22
N PHE A 53 -7.14 -8.52 -0.24
CA PHE A 53 -7.72 -7.93 -1.44
C PHE A 53 -6.68 -7.73 -2.54
N LEU A 54 -5.55 -7.11 -2.21
CA LEU A 54 -4.47 -6.85 -3.16
C LEU A 54 -3.81 -8.13 -3.68
N SER A 55 -3.71 -9.16 -2.84
CA SER A 55 -3.21 -10.47 -3.25
C SER A 55 -4.06 -11.10 -4.35
N ARG A 56 -5.38 -10.91 -4.34
CA ARG A 56 -6.28 -11.39 -5.40
C ARG A 56 -6.04 -10.68 -6.73
N LEU A 57 -5.55 -9.44 -6.69
CA LEU A 57 -5.14 -8.66 -7.87
C LEU A 57 -3.72 -9.01 -8.35
N GLY A 58 -3.05 -10.00 -7.76
CA GLY A 58 -1.68 -10.37 -8.12
C GLY A 58 -0.60 -9.42 -7.59
N VAL A 59 -0.93 -8.59 -6.61
CA VAL A 59 0.00 -7.65 -5.97
C VAL A 59 0.78 -8.35 -4.85
N THR A 60 2.09 -8.11 -4.77
CA THR A 60 2.93 -8.68 -3.71
C THR A 60 2.58 -8.12 -2.33
N PRO A 61 2.69 -8.92 -1.25
CA PRO A 61 2.32 -8.49 0.10
C PRO A 61 3.16 -7.31 0.60
N ASN A 62 4.45 -7.25 0.24
CA ASN A 62 5.33 -6.12 0.57
C ASN A 62 4.82 -4.79 0.00
N LEU A 63 4.19 -4.83 -1.17
CA LEU A 63 3.61 -3.67 -1.81
C LEU A 63 2.27 -3.30 -1.20
N ALA A 64 1.46 -4.29 -0.82
CA ALA A 64 0.21 -4.06 -0.08
C ALA A 64 0.45 -3.33 1.25
N VAL A 65 1.50 -3.70 1.99
CA VAL A 65 1.90 -2.99 3.22
C VAL A 65 2.28 -1.53 2.94
N LYS A 66 2.95 -1.24 1.82
CA LYS A 66 3.29 0.14 1.43
C LYS A 66 2.07 0.95 1.03
N ALA A 67 1.11 0.33 0.33
CA ALA A 67 -0.17 0.96 0.00
C ALA A 67 -0.96 1.28 1.28
N PHE A 68 -1.04 0.33 2.21
CA PHE A 68 -1.69 0.52 3.50
C PHE A 68 -1.06 1.64 4.33
N LYS A 69 0.28 1.77 4.34
CA LYS A 69 0.96 2.88 5.01
C LYS A 69 0.62 4.25 4.42
N LYS A 70 0.22 4.32 3.14
CA LYS A 70 -0.08 5.57 2.45
C LYS A 70 -1.54 6.01 2.62
N TRP A 71 -2.48 5.06 2.53
CA TRP A 71 -3.92 5.36 2.50
C TRP A 71 -4.73 4.74 3.65
N GLY A 72 -4.10 3.90 4.49
CA GLY A 72 -4.75 3.23 5.61
C GLY A 72 -5.93 2.35 5.16
N GLY A 73 -7.04 2.43 5.89
CA GLY A 73 -8.26 1.68 5.59
C GLY A 73 -8.92 2.02 4.25
N ALA A 74 -8.74 3.24 3.74
CA ALA A 74 -9.31 3.69 2.45
C ALA A 74 -8.56 3.14 1.22
N THR A 75 -7.56 2.27 1.43
CA THR A 75 -6.75 1.70 0.35
C THR A 75 -7.61 0.92 -0.65
N ILE A 76 -8.60 0.14 -0.17
CA ILE A 76 -9.47 -0.68 -1.01
C ILE A 76 -10.31 0.23 -1.93
N ASP A 77 -10.95 1.26 -1.36
CA ASP A 77 -11.81 2.18 -2.10
C ASP A 77 -11.01 2.94 -3.17
N LYS A 78 -9.81 3.42 -2.82
CA LYS A 78 -8.94 4.13 -3.76
C LYS A 78 -8.50 3.25 -4.93
N ILE A 79 -8.14 2.00 -4.66
CA ILE A 79 -7.70 1.07 -5.71
C ILE A 79 -8.86 0.62 -6.58
N SER A 80 -10.03 0.40 -5.99
CA SER A 80 -11.25 0.06 -6.74
C SER A 80 -11.69 1.20 -7.65
N ALA A 81 -11.53 2.46 -7.22
CA ALA A 81 -11.84 3.63 -8.03
C ALA A 81 -10.76 3.89 -9.11
N ASN A 82 -9.48 3.74 -8.76
CA ASN A 82 -8.38 4.00 -9.68
C ASN A 82 -7.14 3.11 -9.38
N PRO A 83 -6.89 2.05 -10.16
CA PRO A 83 -5.75 1.16 -9.97
C PRO A 83 -4.42 1.81 -10.34
N TYR A 84 -4.43 2.87 -11.16
CA TYR A 84 -3.20 3.59 -11.54
C TYR A 84 -2.60 4.38 -10.38
N CYS A 85 -3.33 4.57 -9.27
CA CYS A 85 -2.78 5.09 -8.02
C CYS A 85 -1.58 4.27 -7.51
N LEU A 86 -1.52 2.97 -7.84
CA LEU A 86 -0.40 2.10 -7.50
C LEU A 86 0.91 2.53 -8.15
N THR A 87 0.88 3.18 -9.33
CA THR A 87 2.09 3.66 -10.03
C THR A 87 2.83 4.79 -9.31
N ASN A 88 2.18 5.44 -8.33
CA ASN A 88 2.85 6.41 -7.46
C ASN A 88 3.71 5.70 -6.39
N LEU A 89 3.55 4.39 -6.21
CA LEU A 89 4.43 3.57 -5.40
C LEU A 89 5.61 3.09 -6.26
N ARG A 90 6.83 3.36 -5.78
CA ARG A 90 8.09 3.11 -6.52
C ARG A 90 8.32 1.68 -7.00
N MET A 91 7.51 0.72 -6.56
CA MET A 91 7.62 -0.70 -6.89
C MET A 91 6.61 -1.19 -7.95
N VAL A 92 5.67 -0.35 -8.39
CA VAL A 92 4.67 -0.73 -9.42
C VAL A 92 4.92 0.05 -10.69
N GLY A 93 5.22 -0.68 -11.76
CA GLY A 93 5.28 -0.12 -13.11
C GLY A 93 3.89 0.05 -13.72
N PHE A 94 3.80 0.83 -14.80
CA PHE A 94 2.56 1.01 -15.56
C PHE A 94 1.99 -0.33 -16.07
N ALA A 95 2.85 -1.25 -16.52
CA ALA A 95 2.44 -2.57 -17.00
C ALA A 95 1.71 -3.41 -15.94
N GLN A 96 2.18 -3.38 -14.68
CA GLN A 96 1.51 -4.06 -13.58
C GLN A 96 0.19 -3.39 -13.22
N ALA A 97 0.15 -2.05 -13.19
CA ALA A 97 -1.08 -1.32 -12.94
C ALA A 97 -2.13 -1.56 -14.04
N ASP A 98 -1.72 -1.69 -15.30
CA ASP A 98 -2.59 -2.01 -16.43
C ASP A 98 -3.16 -3.44 -16.33
N GLY A 99 -2.36 -4.41 -15.86
CA GLY A 99 -2.83 -5.76 -15.55
C GLY A 99 -3.93 -5.75 -14.47
N ASN A 100 -3.71 -4.98 -13.40
CA ASN A 100 -4.70 -4.83 -12.33
C ASN A 100 -5.97 -4.11 -12.82
N ALA A 101 -5.82 -3.09 -13.67
CA ALA A 101 -6.95 -2.36 -14.25
C ALA A 101 -7.84 -3.27 -15.12
N LYS A 102 -7.24 -4.17 -15.89
CA LYS A 102 -7.96 -5.20 -16.65
C LYS A 102 -8.72 -6.17 -15.73
N ALA A 103 -8.09 -6.61 -14.64
CA ALA A 103 -8.72 -7.48 -13.65
C ALA A 103 -9.94 -6.82 -12.97
N LEU A 104 -9.94 -5.48 -12.85
CA LEU A 104 -11.06 -4.69 -12.33
C LEU A 104 -12.09 -4.28 -13.39
N GLY A 105 -11.88 -4.64 -14.66
CA GLY A 105 -12.80 -4.33 -15.76
C GLY A 105 -12.78 -2.87 -16.23
N ILE A 106 -11.69 -2.13 -15.98
CA ILE A 106 -11.57 -0.74 -16.41
C ILE A 106 -11.28 -0.66 -17.91
N SER A 107 -12.03 0.20 -18.60
CA SER A 107 -11.87 0.40 -20.05
C SER A 107 -10.46 0.90 -20.40
N PRO A 108 -9.83 0.37 -21.47
CA PRO A 108 -8.55 0.83 -21.96
C PRO A 108 -8.57 2.27 -22.50
N ALA A 109 -9.76 2.85 -22.72
CA ALA A 109 -9.95 4.23 -23.14
C ALA A 109 -10.17 5.20 -21.96
N SER A 110 -10.06 4.73 -20.72
CA SER A 110 -10.24 5.56 -19.53
C SER A 110 -9.19 6.68 -19.45
N GLU A 111 -9.61 7.89 -19.08
CA GLU A 111 -8.74 9.03 -18.84
C GLU A 111 -7.64 8.75 -17.81
N PHE A 112 -7.91 7.87 -16.83
CA PHE A 112 -6.93 7.49 -15.81
C PHE A 112 -5.72 6.78 -16.42
N ARG A 113 -5.95 5.96 -17.46
CA ARG A 113 -4.88 5.25 -18.19
C ARG A 113 -4.04 6.22 -19.00
N VAL A 114 -4.68 7.18 -19.68
CA VAL A 114 -3.99 8.20 -20.49
C VAL A 114 -3.08 9.05 -19.60
N LYS A 115 -3.59 9.57 -18.48
CA LYS A 115 -2.81 10.35 -17.51
C LYS A 115 -1.63 9.55 -16.95
N ALA A 116 -1.86 8.30 -16.55
CA ALA A 116 -0.81 7.43 -16.03
C ALA A 116 0.24 7.06 -17.09
N GLY A 117 -0.19 6.85 -18.34
CA GLY A 117 0.68 6.57 -19.48
C GLY A 117 1.61 7.73 -19.80
N ILE A 118 1.09 8.96 -19.86
CA ILE A 118 1.90 10.18 -20.08
C ILE A 118 2.94 10.36 -18.96
N LEU A 119 2.54 10.18 -17.69
CA LEU A 119 3.48 10.24 -16.58
C LEU A 119 4.54 9.14 -16.63
N HIS A 120 4.18 7.96 -17.11
CA HIS A 120 5.10 6.84 -17.25
C HIS A 120 6.15 7.11 -18.33
N THR A 121 5.74 7.54 -19.53
CA THR A 121 6.66 7.86 -20.62
C THR A 121 7.60 9.00 -20.26
N LEU A 122 7.08 10.06 -19.62
CA LEU A 122 7.91 11.16 -19.09
C LEU A 122 8.97 10.66 -18.10
N ARG A 123 8.58 9.79 -17.17
CA ARG A 123 9.51 9.21 -16.17
C ARG A 123 10.56 8.31 -16.83
N GLU A 124 10.17 7.55 -17.83
CA GLU A 124 11.08 6.67 -18.59
C GLU A 124 12.08 7.47 -19.41
N SER A 125 11.63 8.49 -20.13
CA SER A 125 12.50 9.43 -20.86
C SER A 125 13.45 10.18 -19.92
N ALA A 126 12.98 10.61 -18.75
CA ALA A 126 13.85 11.25 -17.76
C ALA A 126 14.91 10.29 -17.19
N ALA A 127 14.60 8.99 -17.09
CA ALA A 127 15.56 7.99 -16.64
C ALA A 127 16.65 7.72 -17.69
N THR A 128 16.26 7.64 -18.97
CA THR A 128 17.17 7.36 -20.09
C THR A 128 17.97 8.60 -20.55
N ALA A 129 17.40 9.80 -20.44
CA ALA A 129 18.05 11.06 -20.83
C ALA A 129 19.18 11.49 -19.87
N THR A 130 19.37 10.82 -18.73
CA THR A 130 20.58 11.03 -17.93
C THR A 130 21.78 10.43 -18.65
N CYS A 131 22.62 11.30 -19.23
CA CYS A 131 23.94 10.95 -19.75
C CYS A 131 24.74 10.17 -18.69
N ARG A 132 24.70 8.84 -18.72
CA ARG A 132 25.47 7.94 -17.83
C ARG A 132 26.96 7.85 -18.19
N ARG A 133 27.49 8.72 -19.05
CA ARG A 133 28.95 8.91 -19.15
C ARG A 133 29.42 9.56 -17.84
N LYS A 134 30.39 8.94 -17.16
CA LYS A 134 30.98 9.44 -15.90
C LYS A 134 31.42 10.93 -15.97
N SER A 135 31.71 11.43 -17.18
CA SER A 135 32.03 12.84 -17.49
C SER A 135 30.90 13.85 -17.20
N CYS A 136 29.63 13.44 -17.30
CA CYS A 136 28.48 14.35 -17.26
C CYS A 136 28.06 14.78 -15.84
N LYS A 137 28.54 14.08 -14.79
CA LYS A 137 28.16 14.35 -13.38
C LYS A 137 28.60 15.72 -12.86
N LYS A 138 29.63 16.35 -13.44
CA LYS A 138 30.14 17.66 -12.98
C LYS A 138 29.29 18.85 -13.43
N ARG A 139 28.37 18.68 -14.40
CA ARG A 139 27.66 19.82 -15.04
C ARG A 139 26.17 19.90 -14.69
N PHE A 140 25.59 18.86 -14.10
CA PHE A 140 24.15 18.76 -13.78
C PHE A 140 23.82 18.79 -12.28
N SER A 141 24.78 19.15 -11.44
CA SER A 141 24.57 19.33 -9.99
C SER A 141 23.51 20.37 -9.60
N PRO A 142 23.21 21.45 -10.36
CA PRO A 142 22.19 22.41 -9.93
C PRO A 142 20.75 21.98 -10.26
N CYS A 143 20.54 21.18 -11.31
CA CYS A 143 19.19 20.91 -11.82
C CYS A 143 18.45 19.81 -11.04
N LEU A 144 19.17 18.87 -10.42
CA LEU A 144 18.57 17.78 -9.65
C LEU A 144 18.03 18.22 -8.28
N THR A 145 18.46 19.38 -7.78
CA THR A 145 18.09 19.90 -6.47
C THR A 145 16.75 20.65 -6.47
N ALA A 146 16.23 21.03 -7.64
CA ALA A 146 14.93 21.71 -7.79
C ALA A 146 13.71 20.77 -7.63
N ARG A 147 13.93 19.46 -7.42
CA ARG A 147 12.85 18.45 -7.33
C ARG A 147 12.13 18.38 -5.98
N LYS A 148 12.44 19.27 -5.02
CA LYS A 148 11.90 19.18 -3.63
C LYS A 148 10.69 20.06 -3.32
N SER A 149 10.17 20.82 -4.28
CA SER A 149 9.08 21.75 -4.03
C SER A 149 7.96 21.62 -5.07
N PHE A 150 7.25 20.49 -5.04
CA PHE A 150 5.89 20.43 -5.58
C PHE A 150 5.03 19.68 -4.57
N PRO A 151 4.16 20.36 -3.81
CA PRO A 151 3.15 19.68 -3.00
C PRO A 151 2.11 19.07 -3.95
N ASP A 152 1.96 17.75 -3.90
CA ASP A 152 0.83 17.05 -4.52
C ASP A 152 -0.44 17.52 -3.80
N THR A 153 -1.18 18.46 -4.40
CA THR A 153 -2.55 18.82 -4.00
C THR A 153 -3.55 17.90 -4.71
#